data_AF-A0A954CNK6-F1
#
_entry.id   AF-A0A954CNK6-F1
#
_cell.length_a   1.000
_cell.length_b   1.000
_cell.length_c   1.000
_cell.angle_alpha   90.00
_cell.angle_beta   90.00
_cell.angle_gamma   90.00
#
_symmetry.space_group_name_H-M   'P 1'
#
loop_
_entity.id
_entity.type
_entity.pdbx_description
1 polymer ?
#
loop_
_entity_poly.entity_id
_entity_poly.type
_entity_poly.pdbx_seq_one_letter_code
_entity_poly.pdbx_strand_id
1 'polypeptide(L)'
;MLLNQELATTQQEILQHALDFGLDFFDVHFEMLDYESLNEVAAYGGFPTRYPHWRFGMQYEELIKSYTYGISKIYELVINNDP
;
A
#
# COMPACT_ATOMS: atom_id res chain seq x y z
N MET A 1 3.12 -1.82 9.89
CA MET A 1 4.19 -1.22 10.73
C MET A 1 3.92 0.29 10.84
N LEU A 2 4.15 0.95 11.98
CA LEU A 2 3.86 2.39 12.12
C LEU A 2 4.89 3.25 11.36
N LEU A 3 4.46 4.40 10.83
CA LEU A 3 5.36 5.39 10.23
C LEU A 3 6.41 5.82 11.26
N ASN A 4 7.64 6.07 10.80
CA ASN A 4 8.61 6.75 11.65
C ASN A 4 8.14 8.20 11.90
N GLN A 5 8.70 8.83 12.94
CA GLN A 5 8.24 10.16 13.36
C GLN A 5 8.44 11.24 12.29
N GLU A 6 9.51 11.13 11.50
CA GLU A 6 9.80 12.04 10.38
C GLU A 6 8.68 11.97 9.32
N LEU A 7 8.37 10.77 8.82
CA LEU A 7 7.33 10.57 7.80
C LEU A 7 5.94 10.97 8.31
N ALA A 8 5.64 10.73 9.60
CA ALA A 8 4.38 11.18 10.18
C ALA A 8 4.26 12.70 10.23
N THR A 9 5.37 13.40 10.49
CA THR A 9 5.41 14.88 10.44
C THR A 9 5.23 15.36 9.00
N THR A 10 5.97 14.78 8.05
CA THR A 10 5.84 15.11 6.62
C THR A 10 4.43 14.84 6.09
N GLN A 11 3.77 13.77 6.54
CA GLN A 11 2.37 13.50 6.20
C GLN A 11 1.46 14.65 6.62
N GLN A 12 1.62 15.18 7.84
CA GLN A 12 0.83 16.32 8.34
C GLN A 12 1.10 17.59 7.54
N GLU A 13 2.36 17.87 7.18
CA GLU A 13 2.74 19.02 6.37
C GLU A 13 2.11 18.96 4.96
N ILE A 14 2.19 17.80 4.29
CA ILE A 14 1.59 17.57 2.97
C ILE A 14 0.06 17.72 3.03
N LEU A 15 -0.57 17.18 4.08
CA LEU A 15 -2.01 17.28 4.28
C LEU A 15 -2.44 18.74 4.43
N GLN A 16 -1.72 19.52 5.25
CA GLN A 16 -2.01 20.94 5.44
C GLN A 16 -1.89 21.71 4.12
N HIS A 17 -0.83 21.47 3.35
CA HIS A 17 -0.70 22.06 2.03
C HIS A 17 -1.87 21.69 1.12
N ALA A 18 -2.25 20.42 1.04
CA ALA A 18 -3.38 19.99 0.20
C ALA A 18 -4.68 20.74 0.56
N LEU A 19 -4.96 20.93 1.84
CA LEU A 19 -6.10 21.70 2.33
C LEU A 19 -5.99 23.20 1.98
N ASP A 20 -4.82 23.80 2.15
CA ASP A 20 -4.58 25.23 1.82
C ASP A 20 -4.77 25.50 0.32
N PHE A 21 -4.47 24.52 -0.53
CA PHE A 21 -4.74 24.57 -1.97
C PHE A 21 -6.21 24.34 -2.34
N GLY A 22 -7.07 24.04 -1.37
CA GLY A 22 -8.50 23.80 -1.57
C GLY A 22 -8.82 22.46 -2.24
N LEU A 23 -7.95 21.46 -2.08
CA LEU A 23 -8.20 20.11 -2.59
C LEU A 23 -9.22 19.37 -1.73
N ASP A 24 -10.03 18.54 -2.38
CA ASP A 24 -11.01 17.65 -1.76
C ASP A 24 -10.56 16.19 -1.97
N PHE A 25 -10.36 15.46 -0.87
CA PHE A 25 -9.85 14.09 -0.86
C PHE A 25 -10.34 13.33 0.37
N PHE A 26 -10.43 12.00 0.27
CA PHE A 26 -10.76 11.11 1.39
C PHE A 26 -9.64 11.07 2.43
N ASP A 27 -9.92 10.52 3.61
CA ASP A 27 -8.86 10.31 4.61
C ASP A 27 -7.74 9.42 4.05
N VAL A 28 -6.49 9.88 4.19
CA VAL A 28 -5.32 9.22 3.58
C VAL A 28 -4.51 8.53 4.65
N HIS A 29 -4.55 7.19 4.63
CA HIS A 29 -3.74 6.35 5.49
C HIS A 29 -2.48 5.89 4.76
N PHE A 30 -1.32 6.15 5.38
CA PHE A 30 -0.04 5.59 4.93
C PHE A 30 0.31 4.41 5.83
N GLU A 31 0.81 3.33 5.23
CA GLU A 31 1.37 2.21 5.96
C GLU A 31 2.69 1.77 5.32
N MET A 32 3.72 1.61 6.14
CA MET A 32 4.98 1.02 5.72
C MET A 32 4.89 -0.50 5.88
N LEU A 33 5.16 -1.20 4.79
CA LEU A 33 5.15 -2.66 4.71
C LEU A 33 6.51 -3.16 4.22
N ASP A 34 6.90 -4.34 4.71
CA ASP A 34 7.97 -5.09 4.06
C ASP A 34 7.48 -5.67 2.71
N TYR A 35 8.41 -6.19 1.93
CA TYR A 35 8.11 -6.69 0.59
C TYR A 35 7.20 -7.94 0.62
N GLU A 36 7.23 -8.74 1.68
CA GLU A 36 6.38 -9.92 1.81
C GLU A 36 4.93 -9.48 2.01
N SER A 37 4.69 -8.65 3.03
CA SER A 37 3.39 -8.08 3.34
C SER A 37 2.81 -7.26 2.19
N LEU A 38 3.65 -6.48 1.48
CA LEU A 38 3.20 -5.72 0.31
C LEU A 38 2.74 -6.63 -0.84
N ASN A 39 3.45 -7.74 -1.08
CA ASN A 39 3.04 -8.73 -2.08
C ASN A 39 1.77 -9.48 -1.66
N GLU A 40 1.56 -9.73 -0.37
CA GLU A 40 0.31 -10.29 0.14
C GLU A 40 -0.86 -9.34 -0.14
N VAL A 41 -0.74 -8.07 0.26
CA VAL A 41 -1.78 -7.06 0.00
C VAL A 41 -2.04 -6.89 -1.50
N ALA A 42 -0.99 -6.86 -2.32
CA ALA A 42 -1.11 -6.78 -3.78
C ALA A 42 -1.80 -8.01 -4.38
N ALA A 43 -1.51 -9.22 -3.89
CA ALA A 43 -2.20 -10.45 -4.31
C ALA A 43 -3.70 -10.42 -3.98
N TYR A 44 -4.08 -9.78 -2.88
CA TYR A 44 -5.47 -9.51 -2.52
C TYR A 44 -6.05 -8.26 -3.22
N GLY A 45 -5.32 -7.67 -4.17
CA GLY A 45 -5.74 -6.50 -4.92
C GLY A 45 -5.98 -5.28 -4.04
N GLY A 46 -5.19 -5.13 -2.97
CA GLY A 46 -5.23 -3.98 -2.06
C GLY A 46 -6.12 -4.13 -0.84
N PHE A 47 -7.03 -5.11 -0.79
CA PHE A 47 -8.03 -5.15 0.29
C PHE A 47 -7.75 -6.27 1.29
N PRO A 48 -7.81 -5.99 2.60
CA PRO A 48 -7.50 -6.99 3.63
C PRO A 48 -8.52 -8.14 3.67
N THR A 49 -9.74 -7.94 3.17
CA THR A 49 -10.78 -8.97 3.15
C THR A 49 -11.23 -9.27 1.72
N ARG A 50 -11.04 -10.52 1.30
CA ARG A 50 -11.69 -11.12 0.12
C ARG A 50 -12.23 -12.50 0.47
N TYR A 51 -13.10 -13.03 -0.38
CA TYR A 51 -13.53 -14.42 -0.28
C TYR A 51 -12.30 -15.35 -0.39
N PRO A 52 -12.22 -16.42 0.40
CA PRO A 52 -11.05 -17.31 0.37
C PRO A 52 -10.99 -18.04 -0.97
N HIS A 53 -9.91 -17.84 -1.72
CA HIS A 53 -9.73 -18.49 -3.02
C HIS A 53 -8.25 -18.74 -3.33
N TRP A 54 -7.95 -19.96 -3.79
CA TRP A 54 -6.59 -20.46 -4.05
C TRP A 54 -5.79 -19.60 -5.05
N ARG A 55 -6.48 -18.94 -5.99
CA ARG A 55 -5.87 -18.00 -6.96
C ARG A 55 -5.02 -16.92 -6.29
N PHE A 56 -5.42 -16.41 -5.13
CA PHE A 56 -4.65 -15.35 -4.45
C PHE A 56 -3.30 -15.88 -3.95
N GLY A 57 -3.25 -17.13 -3.48
CA GLY A 57 -1.99 -17.80 -3.14
C GLY A 57 -1.09 -17.96 -4.36
N MET A 58 -1.64 -18.33 -5.53
CA MET A 58 -0.85 -18.38 -6.76
C MET A 58 -0.32 -17.01 -7.20
N GLN A 59 -1.13 -15.96 -7.08
CA GLN A 59 -0.70 -14.59 -7.40
C GLN A 59 0.41 -14.12 -6.46
N TYR A 60 0.31 -14.40 -5.16
CA TYR A 60 1.38 -14.13 -4.21
C TYR A 60 2.69 -14.84 -4.60
N GLU A 61 2.61 -16.13 -4.95
CA GLU A 61 3.76 -16.93 -5.40
C GLU A 61 4.43 -16.34 -6.66
N GLU A 62 3.65 -15.81 -7.61
CA GLU A 62 4.19 -15.14 -8.79
C GLU A 62 4.89 -13.82 -8.42
N LEU A 63 4.23 -13.00 -7.59
CA LEU A 63 4.74 -11.69 -7.16
C LEU A 63 6.04 -11.82 -6.35
N ILE A 64 6.07 -12.73 -5.37
CA ILE A 64 7.24 -12.92 -4.51
C ILE A 64 8.44 -13.42 -5.31
N LYS A 65 8.24 -14.36 -6.25
CA LYS A 65 9.31 -14.85 -7.12
C LYS A 65 9.83 -13.75 -8.04
N SER A 66 8.93 -12.97 -8.63
CA SER A 66 9.30 -11.83 -9.47
C SER A 66 10.14 -10.81 -8.71
N TYR A 67 9.82 -10.56 -7.43
CA TYR A 67 10.66 -9.75 -6.54
C TYR A 67 12.01 -10.39 -6.25
N THR A 68 12.04 -11.66 -5.83
CA THR A 68 13.27 -12.38 -5.47
C THR A 68 14.25 -12.47 -6.63
N TYR A 69 13.77 -12.68 -7.86
CA TYR A 69 14.60 -12.72 -9.06
C TYR A 69 14.92 -11.34 -9.63
N GLY A 70 14.44 -10.25 -9.00
CA GLY A 70 14.69 -8.87 -9.43
C GLY A 70 14.00 -8.49 -10.74
N ILE A 71 12.94 -9.21 -11.12
CA ILE A 71 12.17 -8.96 -12.35
C ILE A 71 11.21 -7.78 -12.15
N SER A 72 10.54 -7.73 -11.00
CA SER A 72 9.63 -6.61 -10.66
C SER A 72 9.67 -6.29 -9.18
N LYS A 73 9.49 -5.01 -8.84
CA LYS A 73 9.40 -4.54 -7.45
C LYS A 73 8.27 -3.53 -7.32
N ILE A 74 7.39 -3.77 -6.36
CA ILE A 74 6.38 -2.81 -5.94
C ILE A 74 7.03 -1.90 -4.91
N TYR A 75 7.07 -0.60 -5.19
CA TYR A 75 7.58 0.41 -4.26
C TYR A 75 6.44 1.05 -3.46
N GLU A 76 5.30 1.23 -4.10
CA GLU A 76 4.09 1.79 -3.51
C GLU A 76 2.85 1.09 -4.08
N LEU A 77 1.81 0.98 -3.26
CA LEU A 77 0.50 0.53 -3.67
C LEU A 77 -0.52 1.54 -3.17
N VAL A 78 -1.28 2.14 -4.09
CA VAL A 78 -2.32 3.13 -3.78
C VAL A 78 -3.68 2.50 -4.00
N ILE A 79 -4.50 2.49 -2.97
CA ILE A 79 -5.88 2.00 -3.01
C ILE A 79 -6.78 3.22 -2.97
N ASN A 80 -7.35 3.56 -4.11
CA ASN A 80 -8.25 4.71 -4.22
C ASN A 80 -9.68 4.29 -3.84
N ASN A 81 -9.94 4.22 -2.54
CA ASN A 81 -11.25 3.92 -1.97
C ASN A 81 -11.50 4.80 -0.75
N ASP A 82 -12.78 5.03 -0.44
CA ASP A 82 -13.19 5.65 0.82
C ASP A 82 -13.20 4.57 1.92
N PRO A 83 -12.32 4.64 2.93
CA PRO A 83 -12.16 3.61 3.95
C PRO A 83 -13.40 3.37 4.83
#